data_AF-A0A1F8NBQ4-F1
#
_entry.id   AF-A0A1F8NBQ4-F1
#
_cell.length_a   1.000
_cell.length_b   1.000
_cell.length_c   1.000
_cell.angle_alpha   90.00
_cell.angle_beta   90.00
_cell.angle_gamma   90.00
#
_symmetry.space_group_name_H-M   'P 1'
#
loop_
_entity.id
_entity.type
_entity.pdbx_description
1 polymer ?
#
loop_
_entity_poly.entity_id
_entity_poly.type
_entity_poly.pdbx_seq_one_letter_code
_entity_poly.pdbx_strand_id
1 'polypeptide(L)'
;MGLVSSGPDAYQLVFSHLSCTACGLCAGVCPEQCLDVERVLELDRLGLPPQTISEGGFVRCEVCGAPFAPRAMVEKIRARIAAMGGNTSRLETCPDCKMGVKPKPARSRVGG
;
A
#
# COMPACT_ATOMS: atom_id res chain seq x y z
N MET A 1 1.96 -12.72 -4.48
CA MET A 1 1.27 -11.44 -4.26
C MET A 1 2.34 -10.38 -4.02
N GLY A 2 2.29 -9.25 -4.74
CA GLY A 2 3.37 -8.28 -4.73
C GLY A 2 2.85 -6.84 -4.73
N LEU A 3 3.62 -5.94 -4.12
CA LEU A 3 3.41 -4.50 -4.26
C LEU A 3 4.28 -4.02 -5.42
N VAL A 4 3.65 -3.45 -6.44
CA VAL A 4 4.34 -2.80 -7.55
C VAL A 4 4.17 -1.29 -7.44
N SER A 5 5.26 -0.56 -7.68
CA SER A 5 5.21 0.90 -7.81
C SER A 5 4.75 1.21 -9.24
N SER A 6 3.50 1.62 -9.39
CA SER A 6 2.92 1.95 -10.71
C SER A 6 3.21 3.40 -11.12
N GLY A 7 3.98 4.12 -10.32
CA GLY A 7 4.46 5.48 -10.54
C GLY A 7 5.17 6.03 -9.30
N PRO A 8 5.64 7.29 -9.33
CA PRO A 8 6.30 7.94 -8.19
C PRO A 8 5.34 8.20 -7.02
N ASP A 9 4.03 8.26 -7.29
CA ASP A 9 2.98 8.61 -6.33
C ASP A 9 1.89 7.55 -6.19
N ALA A 10 2.06 6.39 -6.83
CA ALA A 10 1.03 5.36 -6.89
C ALA A 10 1.61 3.98 -6.62
N TYR A 11 0.81 3.15 -5.98
CA TYR A 11 1.09 1.73 -5.78
C TYR A 11 -0.06 0.88 -6.31
N GLN A 12 0.27 -0.34 -6.72
CA GLN A 12 -0.69 -1.39 -6.99
C GLN A 12 -0.30 -2.64 -6.21
N LEU A 13 -1.31 -3.28 -5.64
CA LEU A 13 -1.23 -4.61 -5.06
C LEU A 13 -1.69 -5.60 -6.12
N VAL A 14 -0.75 -6.40 -6.62
CA VAL A 14 -0.99 -7.35 -7.71
C VAL A 14 -0.94 -8.79 -7.21
N PHE A 15 -1.77 -9.62 -7.81
CA PHE A 15 -1.84 -11.05 -7.57
C PHE A 15 -1.52 -11.83 -8.83
N SER A 16 -0.65 -12.82 -8.67
CA SER A 16 -0.29 -13.77 -9.72
C SER A 16 -0.56 -15.16 -9.20
N HIS A 17 -1.37 -15.91 -9.94
CA HIS A 17 -1.68 -17.31 -9.61
C HIS A 17 -0.40 -18.16 -9.58
N LEU A 18 0.53 -17.93 -10.52
CA LEU A 18 1.82 -18.63 -10.60
C LEU A 18 2.69 -18.47 -9.34
N SER A 19 2.58 -17.35 -8.64
CA SER A 19 3.38 -17.07 -7.45
C SER A 19 2.67 -17.43 -6.14
N CYS A 20 1.42 -17.90 -6.19
CA CYS A 20 0.62 -18.20 -5.01
C CYS A 20 0.71 -19.68 -4.65
N THR A 21 1.10 -20.01 -3.42
CA THR A 21 1.13 -21.39 -2.90
C THR A 21 -0.08 -21.74 -2.02
N ALA A 22 -1.12 -20.89 -2.01
CA ALA A 22 -2.33 -21.05 -1.21
C ALA A 22 -2.09 -21.25 0.30
N CYS A 23 -1.05 -20.62 0.85
CA CYS A 23 -0.71 -20.71 2.27
C CYS A 23 -1.68 -19.94 3.19
N GLY A 24 -2.47 -19.01 2.65
CA GLY A 24 -3.43 -18.22 3.42
C GLY A 24 -2.85 -17.03 4.20
N LEU A 25 -1.52 -16.86 4.21
CA LEU A 25 -0.87 -15.82 5.01
C LEU A 25 -1.32 -14.41 4.62
N CYS A 26 -1.47 -14.13 3.32
CA CYS A 26 -1.91 -12.82 2.84
C CYS A 26 -3.31 -12.43 3.35
N ALA A 27 -4.26 -13.37 3.35
CA ALA A 27 -5.58 -13.16 3.91
C ALA A 27 -5.53 -12.99 5.43
N GLY A 28 -4.73 -13.81 6.12
CA GLY A 28 -4.58 -13.74 7.58
C GLY A 28 -3.96 -12.44 8.08
N VAL A 29 -3.09 -11.79 7.30
CA VAL A 29 -2.46 -10.51 7.69
C VAL A 29 -3.18 -9.27 7.15
N CYS A 30 -4.21 -9.38 6.28
CA CYS A 30 -4.89 -8.17 5.77
C CYS A 30 -5.68 -7.51 6.91
N PRO A 31 -5.30 -6.28 7.35
CA PRO A 31 -6.00 -5.60 8.44
C PRO A 31 -7.40 -5.13 8.04
N GLU A 32 -7.68 -5.01 6.74
CA GLU A 32 -9.00 -4.65 6.21
C GLU A 32 -9.84 -5.89 5.83
N GLN A 33 -9.36 -7.11 6.12
CA GLN A 33 -10.04 -8.38 5.82
C GLN A 33 -10.53 -8.47 4.37
N CYS A 34 -9.68 -8.01 3.48
CA CYS A 34 -9.97 -7.69 2.09
C CYS A 34 -9.77 -8.84 1.10
N LEU A 35 -9.25 -9.97 1.59
CA LEU A 35 -8.79 -11.10 0.77
C LEU A 35 -9.33 -12.39 1.35
N ASP A 36 -9.71 -13.30 0.45
CA ASP A 36 -10.03 -14.68 0.78
C ASP A 36 -9.11 -15.63 0.00
N VAL A 37 -8.89 -16.83 0.54
CA VAL A 37 -8.05 -17.85 -0.09
C VAL A 37 -8.81 -19.16 -0.11
N GLU A 38 -9.32 -19.49 -1.30
CA GLU A 38 -9.94 -20.78 -1.57
C GLU A 38 -8.92 -21.74 -2.22
N ARG A 39 -8.87 -22.99 -1.74
CA ARG A 39 -7.97 -24.01 -2.28
C ARG A 39 -8.66 -24.81 -3.36
N VAL A 40 -8.77 -24.21 -4.53
CA VAL A 40 -9.35 -24.82 -5.75
C VAL A 40 -8.28 -25.00 -6.82
N LEU A 41 -8.44 -26.03 -7.65
CA LEU A 41 -7.54 -26.31 -8.76
C LEU A 41 -8.12 -25.66 -10.04
N GLU A 42 -7.60 -24.49 -10.40
CA GLU A 42 -7.98 -23.78 -11.64
C GLU A 42 -6.77 -23.64 -12.58
N LEU A 43 -6.54 -24.64 -13.43
CA LEU A 43 -5.39 -24.66 -14.34
C LEU A 43 -5.43 -23.53 -15.36
N ASP A 44 -6.62 -23.17 -15.85
CA ASP A 44 -6.81 -22.09 -16.83
C ASP A 44 -6.35 -20.72 -16.31
N ARG A 45 -6.27 -20.56 -14.98
CA ARG A 45 -5.83 -19.31 -14.33
C ARG A 45 -4.32 -19.21 -14.14
N LEU A 46 -3.58 -20.31 -14.25
CA LEU A 46 -2.12 -20.32 -14.10
C LEU A 46 -1.42 -19.54 -15.23
N GLY A 47 -2.04 -19.40 -16.40
CA GLY A 47 -1.48 -18.63 -17.52
C GLY A 47 -1.87 -17.15 -17.53
N LEU A 48 -2.73 -16.70 -16.60
CA LEU A 48 -3.23 -15.33 -16.62
C LEU A 48 -2.15 -14.34 -16.17
N PRO A 49 -2.12 -13.13 -16.77
CA PRO A 49 -1.24 -12.07 -16.31
C PRO A 49 -1.60 -11.67 -14.86
N PRO A 50 -0.64 -11.11 -14.10
CA PRO A 50 -0.91 -10.60 -12.76
C PRO A 50 -2.08 -9.62 -12.77
N GLN A 51 -3.02 -9.80 -11.85
CA GLN A 51 -4.22 -8.98 -11.72
C GLN A 51 -4.04 -7.95 -10.60
N THR A 52 -4.43 -6.71 -10.85
CA THR A 52 -4.47 -5.66 -9.84
C THR A 52 -5.66 -5.90 -8.92
N ILE A 53 -5.38 -6.13 -7.63
CA ILE A 53 -6.42 -6.26 -6.60
C ILE A 53 -6.78 -4.89 -6.02
N SER A 54 -5.78 -4.06 -5.78
CA SER A 54 -5.97 -2.74 -5.19
C SER A 54 -4.95 -1.79 -5.76
N GLU A 55 -5.36 -0.54 -5.90
CA GLU A 55 -4.47 0.55 -6.29
C GLU A 55 -4.73 1.79 -5.44
N GLY A 56 -3.73 2.65 -5.32
CA GLY A 56 -3.88 3.85 -4.54
C GLY A 56 -2.71 4.81 -4.69
N GLY A 57 -2.94 6.04 -4.22
CA GLY A 57 -1.94 7.09 -4.19
C GLY A 57 -1.25 7.23 -2.84
N PHE A 58 -0.07 7.84 -2.84
CA PHE A 58 0.63 8.31 -1.65
C PHE A 58 0.35 9.79 -1.36
N VAL A 59 0.41 10.16 -0.09
CA VAL A 59 0.53 11.55 0.38
C VAL A 59 2.01 11.90 0.41
N ARG A 60 2.33 13.11 -0.07
CA ARG A 60 3.68 13.69 -0.01
C ARG A 60 3.85 14.52 1.25
N CYS A 61 5.05 14.47 1.80
CA CYS A 61 5.45 15.36 2.88
C CYS A 61 5.49 16.80 2.40
N GLU A 62 4.86 17.73 3.13
CA GLU A 62 4.91 19.17 2.83
C GLU A 62 6.34 19.77 2.93
N VAL A 63 7.23 19.15 3.72
CA VAL A 63 8.59 19.65 3.97
C VAL A 63 9.60 19.15 2.93
N CYS A 64 9.61 17.85 2.63
CA CYS A 64 10.61 17.24 1.75
C CYS A 64 10.05 16.72 0.42
N GLY A 65 8.73 16.73 0.25
CA GLY A 65 8.06 16.26 -0.97
C GLY A 65 8.05 14.74 -1.16
N ALA A 66 8.61 13.94 -0.25
CA ALA A 66 8.69 12.48 -0.39
C ALA A 66 7.32 11.81 -0.16
N PRO A 67 6.92 10.81 -0.97
CA PRO A 67 5.74 9.99 -0.70
C PRO A 67 5.99 9.13 0.54
N PHE A 68 5.06 9.13 1.51
CA PHE A 68 5.30 8.44 2.79
C PHE A 68 4.13 7.60 3.32
N ALA A 69 2.88 7.87 2.92
CA ALA A 69 1.73 7.12 3.42
C ALA A 69 0.60 7.05 2.37
N PRO A 70 -0.18 5.95 2.29
CA PRO A 70 -1.33 5.87 1.41
C PRO A 70 -2.40 6.93 1.73
N ARG A 71 -2.93 7.60 0.71
CA ARG A 71 -3.95 8.66 0.87
C ARG A 71 -5.19 8.17 1.61
N ALA A 72 -5.68 6.98 1.28
CA ALA A 72 -6.84 6.40 1.96
C ALA A 72 -6.63 6.22 3.47
N MET A 73 -5.42 5.84 3.89
CA MET A 73 -5.08 5.69 5.31
C MET A 73 -5.02 7.03 6.03
N VAL A 74 -4.38 8.03 5.42
CA VAL A 74 -4.28 9.38 5.98
C VAL A 74 -5.66 10.00 6.18
N GLU A 75 -6.55 9.88 5.19
CA GLU A 75 -7.92 10.39 5.29
C GLU A 75 -8.75 9.67 6.37
N LYS A 76 -8.62 8.34 6.49
CA LYS A 76 -9.25 7.57 7.58
C LYS A 76 -8.78 8.06 8.96
N ILE A 77 -7.48 8.30 9.13
CA ILE A 77 -6.91 8.81 10.39
C ILE A 77 -7.35 10.24 10.66
N ARG A 78 -7.37 11.11 9.62
CA ARG A 78 -7.84 12.49 9.70
C ARG A 78 -9.28 12.53 10.22
N ALA A 79 -10.17 11.73 9.63
CA ALA A 79 -11.57 11.64 10.05
C ALA A 79 -11.71 11.19 11.51
N ARG A 80 -10.92 10.19 11.95
CA ARG A 80 -10.95 9.71 13.34
C ARG A 80 -10.46 10.77 14.34
N ILE A 81 -9.38 11.49 14.02
CA ILE A 81 -8.84 12.55 14.88
C ILE A 81 -9.82 13.73 14.95
N ALA A 82 -10.39 14.13 13.81
CA ALA A 82 -11.37 15.22 13.75
C ALA A 82 -12.62 14.91 14.58
N ALA A 83 -13.12 13.66 14.55
CA ALA A 83 -14.24 13.22 15.37
C ALA A 83 -13.96 13.31 16.89
N MET A 84 -12.68 13.25 17.29
CA MET A 84 -12.25 13.40 18.68
C MET A 84 -11.90 14.86 19.06
N GLY A 85 -12.10 15.82 18.15
CA GLY A 85 -11.71 17.23 18.36
C GLY A 85 -10.21 17.47 18.34
N GLY A 86 -9.41 16.52 17.83
CA GLY A 86 -7.96 16.62 17.76
C GLY A 86 -7.47 17.41 16.55
N ASN A 87 -6.23 17.90 16.62
CA ASN A 87 -5.59 18.63 15.52
C ASN A 87 -4.98 17.66 14.49
N THR A 88 -5.36 17.82 13.22
CA THR A 88 -4.90 16.99 12.09
C THR A 88 -3.68 17.53 11.36
N SER A 89 -3.19 18.75 11.68
CA SER A 89 -2.07 19.39 10.95
C SER A 89 -0.79 18.54 10.93
N ARG A 90 -0.62 17.62 11.88
CA ARG A 90 0.54 16.72 11.92
C ARG A 90 0.48 15.57 10.92
N LEU A 91 -0.59 15.38 10.16
CA LEU A 91 -0.71 14.27 9.21
C LEU A 91 -0.04 14.54 7.86
N GLU A 92 0.46 15.75 7.62
CA GLU A 92 1.00 16.20 6.33
C GLU A 92 2.54 16.17 6.26
N THR A 93 3.19 15.82 7.38
CA THR A 93 4.65 15.68 7.49
C THR A 93 5.07 14.21 7.63
N CYS A 94 6.11 13.77 6.91
CA CYS A 94 6.62 12.40 7.03
C CYS A 94 7.38 12.15 8.36
N PRO A 95 7.53 10.89 8.79
CA PRO A 95 8.25 10.55 10.02
C PRO A 95 9.70 11.06 10.04
N ASP A 96 10.42 11.01 8.91
CA ASP A 96 11.81 11.44 8.83
C ASP A 96 11.94 12.95 9.10
N CYS A 97 11.13 13.78 8.44
CA CYS A 97 11.12 15.23 8.66
C CYS A 97 10.66 15.61 10.08
N LYS A 98 9.72 14.85 10.67
CA LYS A 98 9.33 15.03 12.07
C LYS A 98 10.47 14.80 13.05
N MET A 99 11.38 13.88 12.72
CA MET A 99 12.54 13.53 13.54
C MET A 99 13.81 14.31 13.15
N GLY A 100 13.74 15.21 12.15
CA GLY A 100 14.89 15.97 11.67
C GLY A 100 15.90 15.14 10.86
N VAL A 101 15.51 13.99 10.33
CA VAL A 101 16.38 13.09 9.56
C VAL A 101 16.14 13.28 8.06
N LYS A 102 17.20 13.17 7.25
CA LYS A 102 17.06 13.23 5.78
C LYS A 102 16.35 11.97 5.25
N PRO A 103 15.27 12.09 4.47
CA PRO A 103 14.54 10.94 3.95
C PRO A 103 15.39 10.14 2.97
N LYS A 104 15.29 8.80 3.04
CA LYS A 104 15.94 7.91 2.06
C LYS A 104 15.13 7.92 0.76
N PRO A 105 15.79 7.94 -0.42
CA PRO A 105 15.08 7.88 -1.69
C PRO A 105 14.28 6.57 -1.78
N ALA A 106 13.06 6.67 -2.31
CA ALA A 106 12.20 5.52 -2.53
C ALA A 106 12.94 4.49 -3.39
N ARG A 107 13.12 3.27 -2.88
CA ARG A 107 13.67 2.16 -3.68
C ARG A 107 12.61 1.74 -4.70
N SER A 108 12.64 2.38 -5.85
CA SER A 108 11.98 1.93 -7.07
C SER A 108 12.60 0.59 -7.48
N ARG A 109 12.00 -0.51 -7.07
CA ARG A 109 12.29 -1.82 -7.66
C ARG A 109 11.46 -1.92 -8.95
N VAL A 110 11.85 -1.16 -9.97
CA VAL A 110 11.44 -1.43 -11.35
C VAL A 110 12.12 -2.74 -11.72
N GLY A 111 11.36 -3.82 -11.65
CA GLY A 111 11.75 -5.12 -12.18
C GLY A 111 11.11 -5.28 -13.55
N GLY A 112 11.99 -5.30 -14.56
CA GLY A 112 11.74 -5.57 -15.98
C GLY A 112 13.09 -5.61 -16.66
#